data_AF-A0A101VRZ5-F1
#
_entry.id   AF-A0A101VRZ5-F1
#
_cell.length_a   1.000
_cell.length_b   1.000
_cell.length_c   1.000
_cell.angle_alpha   90.00
_cell.angle_beta   90.00
_cell.angle_gamma   90.00
#
_symmetry.space_group_name_H-M   'P 1'
#
loop_
_entity.id
_entity.type
_entity.pdbx_description
1 polymer ?
#
loop_
_entity_poly.entity_id
_entity_poly.type
_entity_poly.pdbx_seq_one_letter_code
_entity_poly.pdbx_strand_id
1 'polypeptide(L)'
;MEDGSTINTDLFKSYNALKGAGFQHEPKEFNPKDNPDHLHWLHTIVSNVKAFIAGTYHGLDVKHLQAYLNEYAYRFNRRKFKGELFNRLLHCCANTPTITYSELTA
;
A
#
# COMPACT_ATOMS: atom_id res chain seq x y z
N MET A 1 -15.30 1.10 7.60
CA MET A 1 -15.55 -0.24 8.14
C MET A 1 -16.60 -0.08 9.21
N GLU A 2 -17.60 -0.94 9.21
CA GLU A 2 -18.71 -0.87 10.16
C GLU A 2 -18.30 -1.55 11.47
N ASP A 3 -18.77 -1.05 12.61
CA ASP A 3 -18.55 -1.68 13.90
C ASP A 3 -19.05 -3.13 13.89
N GLY A 4 -18.26 -4.04 14.47
CA GLY A 4 -18.56 -5.48 14.44
C GLY A 4 -18.12 -6.22 13.18
N SER A 5 -17.51 -5.56 12.19
CA SER A 5 -16.94 -6.23 11.01
C SER A 5 -15.87 -7.26 11.40
N THR A 6 -15.85 -8.40 10.69
CA THR A 6 -14.83 -9.44 10.85
C THR A 6 -13.58 -9.12 10.04
N ILE A 7 -12.43 -9.06 10.72
CA ILE A 7 -11.11 -8.79 10.14
C ILE A 7 -10.28 -10.06 10.19
N ASN A 8 -9.89 -10.53 9.00
CA ASN A 8 -8.95 -11.63 8.81
C ASN A 8 -7.52 -11.10 8.70
N THR A 9 -6.56 -11.70 9.42
CA THR A 9 -5.15 -11.25 9.43
C THR A 9 -4.19 -12.43 9.47
N ASP A 10 -2.92 -12.19 9.11
CA ASP A 10 -1.82 -13.16 9.04
C ASP A 10 -1.18 -13.52 10.39
N LEU A 11 -1.92 -13.37 11.50
CA LEU A 11 -1.46 -13.62 12.89
C LEU A 11 -0.37 -12.63 13.38
N PHE A 12 -0.06 -11.56 12.64
CA PHE A 12 0.92 -10.58 13.08
C PHE A 12 0.47 -9.79 14.32
N LYS A 13 1.36 -9.67 15.32
CA LYS A 13 1.02 -9.18 16.68
C LYS A 13 0.49 -7.75 16.72
N SER A 14 0.79 -6.90 15.74
CA SER A 14 0.29 -5.52 15.70
C SER A 14 -1.25 -5.46 15.61
N TYR A 15 -1.89 -6.53 15.14
CA TYR A 15 -3.35 -6.61 15.01
C TYR A 15 -4.07 -6.99 16.31
N ASN A 16 -3.36 -7.28 17.40
CA ASN A 16 -3.98 -7.63 18.69
C ASN A 16 -4.89 -6.53 19.25
N ALA A 17 -4.64 -5.27 18.87
CA ALA A 17 -5.46 -4.12 19.28
C ALA A 17 -6.86 -4.10 18.64
N LEU A 18 -7.10 -4.90 17.57
CA LEU A 18 -8.38 -4.89 16.83
C LEU A 18 -9.57 -5.29 17.71
N LYS A 19 -9.39 -6.24 18.65
CA LYS A 19 -10.43 -6.61 19.61
C LYS A 19 -10.82 -5.44 20.52
N GLY A 20 -9.84 -4.64 20.95
CA GLY A 20 -10.07 -3.45 21.77
C GLY A 20 -10.74 -2.29 21.00
N ALA A 21 -10.67 -2.33 19.67
CA ALA A 21 -11.26 -1.33 18.78
C ALA A 21 -12.68 -1.72 18.27
N GLY A 22 -13.29 -2.78 18.83
CA GLY A 22 -14.67 -3.16 18.49
C GLY A 22 -14.81 -4.06 17.25
N PHE A 23 -13.70 -4.57 16.70
CA PHE A 23 -13.71 -5.49 15.56
C PHE A 23 -13.68 -6.95 16.00
N GLN A 24 -14.37 -7.81 15.25
CA GLN A 24 -14.17 -9.25 15.35
C GLN A 24 -12.86 -9.59 14.65
N HIS A 25 -11.92 -10.20 15.36
CA HIS A 25 -10.60 -10.52 14.82
C HIS A 25 -10.42 -12.02 14.69
N GLU A 26 -10.25 -12.48 13.45
CA GLU A 26 -9.97 -13.88 13.09
C GLU A 26 -8.55 -13.99 12.54
N PRO A 27 -7.53 -14.08 13.42
CA PRO A 27 -6.17 -14.26 12.97
C PRO A 27 -5.93 -15.70 12.52
N LYS A 28 -5.23 -15.88 11.40
CA LYS A 28 -4.81 -17.17 10.89
C LYS A 28 -3.39 -17.05 10.38
N GLU A 29 -2.55 -18.04 10.69
CA GLU A 29 -1.17 -18.05 10.18
C GLU A 29 -1.20 -18.14 8.65
N PHE A 30 -0.47 -17.24 7.99
CA PHE A 30 -0.28 -17.34 6.55
C PHE A 30 0.72 -18.47 6.24
N ASN A 31 0.19 -19.63 5.84
CA ASN A 31 0.98 -20.74 5.30
C ASN A 31 0.46 -21.12 3.91
N PRO A 32 1.20 -20.81 2.82
CA PRO A 32 0.75 -21.11 1.46
C PRO A 32 0.70 -22.62 1.14
N LYS A 33 1.31 -23.48 1.98
CA LYS A 33 1.19 -24.94 1.84
C LYS A 33 -0.15 -25.47 2.36
N ASP A 34 -0.66 -24.88 3.43
CA ASP A 34 -1.88 -25.33 4.11
C ASP A 34 -3.12 -24.65 3.54
N ASN A 35 -3.03 -23.35 3.21
CA ASN A 35 -4.09 -22.59 2.60
C ASN A 35 -3.53 -21.59 1.59
N PRO A 36 -3.33 -22.00 0.32
CA PRO A 36 -2.67 -21.18 -0.68
C PRO A 36 -3.42 -19.89 -1.04
N ASP A 37 -4.74 -19.83 -0.79
CA ASP A 37 -5.57 -18.67 -1.16
C ASP A 37 -5.65 -17.61 -0.06
N HIS A 38 -5.46 -18.00 1.21
CA HIS A 38 -5.56 -17.08 2.33
C HIS A 38 -4.55 -15.95 2.20
N LEU A 39 -5.02 -14.71 2.02
CA LEU A 39 -4.17 -13.51 1.90
C LEU A 39 -3.10 -13.56 0.79
N HIS A 40 -3.18 -14.51 -0.16
CA HIS A 40 -2.19 -14.71 -1.21
C HIS A 40 -1.91 -13.44 -2.02
N TRP A 41 -2.97 -12.83 -2.52
CA TRP A 41 -2.89 -11.60 -3.32
C TRP A 41 -2.41 -10.42 -2.47
N LEU A 42 -2.77 -10.37 -1.19
CA LEU A 42 -2.27 -9.34 -0.27
C LEU A 42 -0.75 -9.43 -0.12
N HIS A 43 -0.21 -10.60 0.21
CA HIS A 43 1.24 -10.81 0.32
C HIS A 43 1.97 -10.59 -1.00
N THR A 44 1.34 -10.96 -2.12
CA THR A 44 1.87 -10.69 -3.47
C THR A 44 1.96 -9.19 -3.73
N ILE A 45 0.91 -8.42 -3.44
CA ILE A 45 0.91 -6.96 -3.59
C ILE A 45 1.97 -6.34 -2.69
N VAL A 46 2.06 -6.75 -1.42
CA VAL A 46 3.09 -6.25 -0.47
C VAL A 46 4.50 -6.54 -0.97
N SER A 47 4.74 -7.73 -1.52
CA SER A 47 6.04 -8.10 -2.09
C SER A 47 6.38 -7.24 -3.31
N ASN A 48 5.41 -6.99 -4.19
CA ASN A 48 5.57 -6.12 -5.35
C ASN A 48 5.85 -4.66 -4.97
N VAL A 49 5.19 -4.13 -3.93
CA VAL A 49 5.47 -2.80 -3.38
C VAL A 49 6.91 -2.73 -2.90
N LYS A 50 7.37 -3.70 -2.10
CA LYS A 50 8.75 -3.75 -1.60
C LYS A 50 9.77 -3.78 -2.74
N ALA A 51 9.55 -4.63 -3.73
CA ALA A 51 10.43 -4.73 -4.89
C ALA A 51 10.46 -3.44 -5.72
N PHE A 52 9.29 -2.82 -5.95
CA PHE A 52 9.19 -1.54 -6.65
C PHE A 52 9.97 -0.43 -5.93
N ILE A 53 9.75 -0.29 -4.62
CA ILE A 53 10.41 0.73 -3.82
C ILE A 53 11.92 0.53 -3.82
N ALA A 54 12.40 -0.68 -3.55
CA ALA A 54 13.83 -0.99 -3.52
C ALA A 54 14.51 -0.83 -4.89
N GLY A 55 13.80 -1.13 -5.98
CA GLY A 55 14.35 -0.99 -7.34
C GLY A 55 14.31 0.44 -7.88
N THR A 56 13.38 1.27 -7.42
CA THR A 56 13.18 2.63 -7.94
C THR A 56 13.96 3.67 -7.13
N TYR A 57 14.05 3.50 -5.81
CA TYR A 57 14.64 4.47 -4.89
C TYR A 57 15.89 3.92 -4.23
N HIS A 58 16.92 4.75 -4.08
CA HIS A 58 18.19 4.38 -3.43
C HIS A 58 18.24 4.94 -2.00
N GLY A 59 17.10 4.90 -1.32
CA GLY A 59 16.87 5.46 0.01
C GLY A 59 15.37 5.64 0.23
N LEU A 60 14.90 5.44 1.46
CA LEU A 60 13.49 5.57 1.82
C LEU A 60 13.37 6.46 3.05
N ASP A 61 12.93 7.69 2.85
CA ASP A 61 12.60 8.57 3.97
C ASP A 61 11.22 8.21 4.51
N VAL A 62 11.15 7.91 5.81
CA VAL A 62 9.91 7.56 6.52
C VAL A 62 8.89 8.70 6.41
N LYS A 63 9.34 9.96 6.35
CA LYS A 63 8.48 11.13 6.15
C LYS A 63 7.60 10.99 4.90
N HIS A 64 8.15 10.43 3.83
CA HIS A 64 7.51 10.34 2.52
C HIS A 64 6.89 8.98 2.25
N LEU A 65 6.77 8.10 3.25
CA LEU A 65 6.29 6.73 3.08
C LEU A 65 4.94 6.66 2.35
N GLN A 66 3.99 7.53 2.72
CA GLN A 66 2.69 7.59 2.07
C GLN A 66 2.78 8.03 0.60
N ALA A 67 3.71 8.92 0.25
CA ALA A 67 3.90 9.36 -1.14
C ALA A 67 4.41 8.21 -2.02
N TYR A 68 5.35 7.40 -1.52
CA TYR A 68 5.82 6.21 -2.24
C TYR A 68 4.69 5.20 -2.48
N LEU A 69 3.83 4.98 -1.48
CA LEU A 69 2.66 4.11 -1.62
C LEU A 69 1.62 4.68 -2.59
N ASN A 70 1.39 5.99 -2.57
CA ASN A 70 0.49 6.68 -3.49
C ASN A 70 0.98 6.53 -4.94
N GLU A 71 2.29 6.67 -5.18
CA GLU A 71 2.87 6.46 -6.50
C GLU A 71 2.71 5.00 -6.96
N TYR A 72 3.02 4.04 -6.09
CA TYR A 72 2.81 2.64 -6.42
C TYR A 72 1.35 2.37 -6.79
N ALA A 73 0.39 2.86 -6.00
CA ALA A 73 -1.03 2.72 -6.29
C ALA A 73 -1.41 3.37 -7.62
N TYR A 74 -0.89 4.57 -7.91
CA TYR A 74 -1.10 5.27 -9.17
C TYR A 74 -0.63 4.41 -10.36
N ARG A 75 0.61 3.91 -10.31
CA ARG A 75 1.21 3.07 -11.35
C ARG A 75 0.49 1.73 -11.49
N PHE A 76 0.22 1.05 -10.38
CA PHE A 76 -0.42 -0.27 -10.34
C PHE A 76 -1.84 -0.23 -10.92
N ASN A 77 -2.65 0.74 -10.50
CA ASN A 77 -4.03 0.90 -10.99
C ASN A 77 -4.10 1.31 -12.45
N ARG A 78 -3.01 1.89 -12.99
CA ARG A 78 -2.92 2.35 -14.39
C ARG A 78 -2.01 1.51 -15.26
N ARG A 79 -1.52 0.35 -14.78
CA ARG A 79 -0.54 -0.50 -15.47
C ARG A 79 -0.98 -1.02 -16.85
N LYS A 80 -2.26 -0.94 -17.18
CA LYS A 80 -2.82 -1.33 -18.48
C LYS A 80 -2.93 -0.17 -19.48
N PHE A 81 -2.83 1.08 -19.03
CA PHE A 81 -2.81 2.27 -19.89
C PHE A 81 -1.42 2.50 -20.49
N LYS A 82 -1.01 1.60 -21.38
CA LYS A 82 0.32 1.62 -22.00
C LYS A 82 0.53 2.96 -22.73
N GLY A 83 1.67 3.61 -22.46
CA GLY A 83 2.04 4.89 -23.09
C GLY A 83 1.36 6.13 -22.53
N GLU A 84 0.30 6.01 -21.73
CA GLU A 84 -0.44 7.17 -21.21
C GLU A 84 -0.03 7.59 -19.81
N LEU A 85 0.72 6.76 -19.08
CA LEU A 85 1.04 6.99 -17.67
C LEU A 85 1.70 8.35 -17.45
N PHE A 86 2.66 8.71 -18.31
CA PHE A 86 3.37 9.99 -18.27
C PHE A 86 2.43 11.16 -18.57
N ASN A 87 1.71 11.12 -19.69
CA ASN A 87 0.81 12.21 -20.10
C ASN A 87 -0.28 12.49 -19.05
N ARG A 88 -0.82 11.43 -18.44
CA ARG A 88 -1.81 11.55 -17.36
C ARG A 88 -1.21 12.14 -16.09
N LEU A 89 0.02 11.74 -15.74
CA LEU A 89 0.72 12.30 -14.58
C LEU A 89 0.99 13.79 -14.81
N LEU A 90 1.51 14.15 -15.99
CA LEU A 90 1.77 15.53 -16.38
C LEU A 90 0.49 16.37 -16.33
N HIS A 91 -0.62 15.84 -16.83
CA HIS A 91 -1.92 16.51 -16.74
C HIS A 91 -2.33 16.73 -15.28
N CYS A 92 -2.18 15.74 -14.39
CA CYS A 92 -2.45 15.93 -12.97
C CYS A 92 -1.56 17.03 -12.37
N CYS A 93 -0.24 16.98 -12.59
CA CYS A 93 0.69 17.98 -12.07
C CYS A 93 0.37 19.40 -12.54
N ALA A 94 -0.09 19.57 -13.78
CA ALA A 94 -0.50 20.88 -14.32
C ALA A 94 -1.80 21.42 -13.71
N ASN A 95 -2.63 20.57 -13.12
CA ASN A 95 -3.97 20.92 -12.61
C ASN A 95 -4.09 20.83 -11.09
N THR A 96 -3.00 20.50 -10.38
CA THR A 96 -2.98 20.42 -8.91
C THR A 96 -2.03 21.46 -8.30
N PRO A 97 -2.31 21.96 -7.10
CA PRO A 97 -1.37 22.80 -6.37
C PRO A 97 0.00 22.11 -6.23
N THR A 98 1.07 22.87 -6.44
CA THR A 98 2.44 22.37 -6.34
C THR A 98 2.93 22.40 -4.90
N ILE A 99 3.66 21.36 -4.49
CA ILE A 99 4.38 21.36 -3.21
C ILE A 99 5.63 22.23 -3.30
N THR A 100 5.88 23.03 -2.27
CA THR A 100 7.10 23.83 -2.13
C THR A 100 8.25 22.99 -1.56
N TYR A 101 9.50 23.41 -1.78
CA TYR A 101 10.66 22.72 -1.21
C TYR A 101 10.63 22.66 0.32
N SER A 102 10.11 23.72 0.96
CA SER A 102 9.97 23.76 2.41
C SER A 102 8.99 22.70 2.90
N GLU A 103 7.85 22.53 2.26
CA GLU A 103 6.88 21.47 2.62
C GLU A 103 7.46 20.07 2.36
N LEU A 104 8.22 19.93 1.27
CA LEU A 104 8.87 18.67 0.92
C LEU A 104 9.96 18.28 1.94
N THR A 105 10.62 19.22 2.61
CA THR A 105 11.73 18.93 3.55
C THR A 105 11.43 19.13 5.04
N ALA A 106 10.32 19.81 5.38
CA ALA A 106 9.83 20.07 6.75
C ALA A 106 9.69 18.87 7.70
#